data_AF-A0A261U780-F1
#
_entry.id   AF-A0A261U780-F1
#
_cell.length_a   1.000
_cell.length_b   1.000
_cell.length_c   1.000
_cell.angle_alpha   90.00
_cell.angle_beta   90.00
_cell.angle_gamma   90.00
#
_symmetry.space_group_name_H-M   'P 1'
#
loop_
_entity.id
_entity.type
_entity.pdbx_description
1 polymer ?
#
loop_
_entity_poly.entity_id
_entity_poly.type
_entity_poly.pdbx_seq_one_letter_code
_entity_poly.pdbx_strand_id
1 'polypeptide(L)'
;MEDGGPAFPVADWDYQTFQPKTVEEIRRLLSGMSLRDYFAAKAMQGMLSTANASCLNGLDGYEEITAKAAYTIADAMLRARQENSNDRS
;
A
#
# COMPACT_ATOMS: atom_id res chain seq x y z
N MET A 1 -1.41 -11.38 9.25
CA MET A 1 -1.21 -10.41 8.15
C MET A 1 -2.11 -9.24 8.49
N GLU A 2 -1.50 -8.11 8.88
CA GLU A 2 -2.19 -6.89 9.34
C GLU A 2 -1.90 -5.75 8.37
N ASP A 3 -2.68 -5.69 7.30
CA ASP A 3 -2.31 -4.94 6.08
C ASP A 3 -2.82 -3.49 6.08
N GLY A 4 -3.34 -3.01 7.22
CA GLY A 4 -3.74 -1.61 7.42
C GLY A 4 -5.05 -1.16 6.76
N GLY A 5 -5.81 -2.08 6.16
CA GLY A 5 -7.08 -1.80 5.46
C GLY A 5 -6.88 -1.36 4.00
N PRO A 6 -7.98 -1.01 3.29
CA PRO A 6 -7.92 -0.63 1.88
C PRO A 6 -7.21 0.72 1.67
N ALA A 7 -6.39 0.82 0.61
CA ALA A 7 -5.53 1.97 0.31
C ALA A 7 -6.26 3.25 -0.16
N PHE A 8 -7.50 3.13 -0.63
CA PHE A 8 -8.33 4.25 -1.07
C PHE A 8 -9.64 4.29 -0.29
N PRO A 9 -10.28 5.47 -0.16
CA PRO A 9 -11.61 5.58 0.39
C PRO A 9 -12.53 4.62 -0.35
N VAL A 10 -13.13 3.72 0.41
CA VAL A 10 -14.20 2.90 -0.11
C VAL A 10 -15.37 3.87 -0.30
N ALA A 11 -15.62 4.32 -1.53
CA ALA A 11 -16.84 5.05 -1.83
C ALA A 11 -18.00 4.19 -1.32
N ASP A 12 -18.93 4.77 -0.56
CA ASP A 12 -20.11 4.08 -0.06
C ASP A 12 -20.66 3.22 -1.19
N TRP A 13 -20.46 1.90 -1.10
CA TRP A 13 -20.86 1.01 -2.16
C TRP A 13 -22.38 1.09 -2.18
N ASP A 14 -22.91 1.70 -3.23
CA ASP A 14 -24.23 1.32 -3.69
C ASP A 14 -24.13 -0.18 -3.98
N TYR A 15 -24.66 -0.99 -3.05
CA TYR A 15 -24.58 -2.46 -2.95
C TYR A 15 -25.14 -3.21 -4.20
N GLN A 16 -25.40 -2.50 -5.29
CA GLN A 16 -26.19 -2.97 -6.43
C GLN A 16 -25.35 -3.56 -7.57
N THR A 17 -24.05 -3.23 -7.69
CA THR A 17 -23.23 -3.70 -8.84
C THR A 17 -22.52 -5.03 -8.58
N PHE A 18 -22.04 -5.23 -7.36
CA PHE A 18 -21.54 -6.51 -6.89
C PHE A 18 -22.47 -6.92 -5.77
N GLN A 19 -23.12 -8.07 -5.87
CA GLN A 19 -23.99 -8.62 -4.83
C GLN A 19 -23.20 -9.67 -4.03
N PRO A 20 -22.19 -9.28 -3.21
CA PRO A 20 -21.45 -10.25 -2.43
C PRO A 20 -22.40 -10.88 -1.42
N LYS A 21 -22.40 -12.20 -1.36
CA LYS A 21 -23.25 -12.99 -0.49
C LYS A 21 -22.64 -13.17 0.90
N THR A 22 -21.36 -12.83 1.06
CA THR A 22 -20.61 -13.07 2.29
C THR A 22 -19.68 -11.92 2.67
N VAL A 23 -19.39 -11.80 3.97
CA VAL A 23 -18.38 -10.84 4.51
C VAL A 23 -16.99 -11.11 3.92
N GLU A 24 -16.69 -12.36 3.59
CA GLU A 24 -15.43 -12.76 2.96
C GLU A 24 -15.32 -12.26 1.51
N GLU A 25 -16.41 -12.34 0.74
CA GLU A 25 -16.47 -11.74 -0.60
C GLU A 25 -16.37 -10.22 -0.54
N ILE A 26 -16.98 -9.57 0.46
CA ILE A 26 -16.80 -8.13 0.69
C ILE A 26 -15.33 -7.82 0.96
N ARG A 27 -14.66 -8.55 1.86
CA ARG A 27 -13.22 -8.39 2.12
C ARG A 27 -12.40 -8.57 0.85
N ARG A 28 -12.72 -9.56 0.02
CA ARG A 28 -12.02 -9.86 -1.23
C ARG A 28 -12.25 -8.83 -2.34
N LEU A 29 -13.45 -8.24 -2.41
CA LEU A 29 -13.76 -7.17 -3.37
C LEU A 29 -13.13 -5.85 -2.93
N LEU A 30 -13.04 -5.62 -1.62
CA LEU A 30 -12.35 -4.48 -1.02
C LEU A 30 -10.83 -4.65 -0.95
N SER A 31 -10.32 -5.88 -1.10
CA SER A 31 -8.90 -6.18 -1.19
C SER A 31 -8.35 -5.85 -2.58
N GLY A 32 -8.45 -4.58 -2.98
CA GLY A 32 -7.48 -4.01 -3.91
C GLY A 32 -6.06 -4.03 -3.31
N MET A 33 -5.10 -3.31 -3.91
CA MET A 33 -3.76 -3.15 -3.31
C MET A 33 -3.87 -2.83 -1.81
N SER A 34 -3.07 -3.53 -0.99
CA SER A 34 -3.04 -3.28 0.45
C SER A 34 -2.56 -1.85 0.73
N LEU A 35 -2.90 -1.28 1.89
CA LEU A 35 -2.34 0.02 2.28
C LEU A 35 -0.80 0.01 2.27
N ARG A 36 -0.21 -1.15 2.58
CA ARG A 36 1.24 -1.41 2.46
C ARG A 36 1.73 -1.22 1.02
N ASP A 37 1.07 -1.81 0.04
CA ASP A 37 1.46 -1.70 -1.38
C ASP A 37 1.35 -0.24 -1.85
N TYR A 38 0.35 0.49 -1.38
CA TYR A 38 0.21 1.92 -1.69
C TYR A 38 1.35 2.75 -1.10
N PHE A 39 1.70 2.54 0.17
CA PHE A 39 2.84 3.23 0.79
C PHE A 39 4.16 2.86 0.11
N ALA A 40 4.34 1.59 -0.26
CA ALA A 40 5.53 1.14 -0.99
C ALA A 40 5.60 1.83 -2.36
N ALA A 41 4.50 1.91 -3.11
CA ALA A 41 4.46 2.61 -4.39
C ALA A 41 4.80 4.10 -4.24
N LYS A 42 4.29 4.77 -3.19
CA LYS A 42 4.62 6.18 -2.89
C LYS A 42 6.09 6.37 -2.51
N ALA A 43 6.63 5.50 -1.68
CA ALA A 43 8.03 5.52 -1.30
C ALA A 43 8.94 5.32 -2.53
N MET A 44 8.62 4.33 -3.36
CA MET A 44 9.33 4.04 -4.61
C MET A 44 9.29 5.24 -5.55
N GLN A 45 8.13 5.90 -5.74
CA GLN A 45 8.02 7.11 -6.56
C GLN A 45 9.00 8.20 -6.11
N GLY A 46 9.10 8.44 -4.80
CA GLY A 46 10.05 9.41 -4.23
C GLY A 46 11.51 9.00 -4.47
N MET A 47 11.86 7.73 -4.23
CA MET A 47 13.21 7.22 -4.48
C MET A 47 13.62 7.42 -5.95
N LEU A 48 12.73 7.07 -6.88
CA LEU A 48 12.98 7.19 -8.32
C LEU A 48 13.14 8.64 -8.77
N SER A 49 12.40 9.58 -8.18
CA SER A 49 12.55 11.00 -8.52
C SER A 49 13.92 11.60 -8.15
N THR A 50 14.65 10.94 -7.25
CA THR A 50 15.99 11.36 -6.82
C THR A 50 17.13 10.59 -7.50
N ALA A 51 16.80 9.63 -8.35
CA ALA A 51 17.81 8.87 -9.07
C ALA A 51 18.51 9.78 -10.09
N ASN A 52 19.84 9.81 -10.05
CA ASN A 52 20.67 10.55 -11.01
C ASN A 52 20.63 9.96 -12.44
N ALA A 53 19.96 8.82 -12.64
CA ALA A 53 19.86 8.11 -13.91
C ALA A 53 18.39 7.92 -14.31
N SER A 54 18.15 7.86 -15.63
CA SER A 54 16.82 7.63 -16.17
C SER A 54 16.35 6.21 -15.84
N CYS A 55 15.24 6.08 -15.11
CA CYS A 55 14.65 4.79 -14.76
C CYS A 55 13.71 4.21 -15.84
N LEU A 56 13.68 4.80 -17.05
CA LEU A 56 12.75 4.41 -18.12
C LEU A 56 12.91 2.95 -18.56
N ASN A 57 14.12 2.40 -18.46
CA ASN A 57 14.45 1.03 -18.88
C ASN A 57 14.76 0.10 -17.70
N GLY A 58 14.44 0.50 -16.46
CA GLY A 58 14.82 -0.20 -15.25
C GLY A 58 15.81 0.58 -14.39
N LEU A 59 16.39 -0.08 -13.38
CA LEU A 59 17.30 0.52 -12.41
C LEU A 59 18.68 -0.12 -12.47
N ASP A 60 19.13 -0.57 -13.64
CA ASP A 60 20.46 -1.14 -13.86
C ASP A 60 20.83 -2.27 -12.85
N GLY A 61 19.85 -3.10 -12.47
CA GLY A 61 20.05 -4.21 -11.52
C GLY A 61 19.75 -3.88 -10.06
N TYR A 62 19.34 -2.64 -9.75
CA TYR A 62 18.95 -2.22 -8.39
C TYR A 62 17.47 -2.43 -8.06
N GLU A 63 16.68 -3.04 -8.96
CA GLU A 63 15.22 -3.20 -8.81
C GLU A 63 14.84 -3.87 -7.49
N GLU A 64 15.53 -4.96 -7.14
CA GLU A 64 15.24 -5.72 -5.92
C GLU A 64 15.52 -4.89 -4.65
N ILE A 65 16.61 -4.12 -4.64
CA ILE A 65 16.99 -3.30 -3.49
C ILE A 65 16.01 -2.15 -3.33
N THR A 66 15.64 -1.48 -4.42
CA THR A 66 14.66 -0.38 -4.41
C THR A 66 13.28 -0.87 -3.95
N ALA A 67 12.84 -2.05 -4.42
CA ALA A 67 11.59 -2.65 -3.96
C ALA A 67 11.62 -2.96 -2.45
N LYS A 68 12.69 -3.58 -1.94
CA LYS A 68 12.86 -3.87 -0.51
C LYS A 68 12.88 -2.60 0.34
N ALA A 69 13.58 -1.56 -0.12
CA ALA A 69 13.62 -0.27 0.56
C ALA A 69 12.22 0.37 0.64
N ALA A 70 11.47 0.36 -0.47
CA ALA A 70 10.12 0.90 -0.52
C ALA A 70 9.17 0.19 0.47
N TYR A 71 9.21 -1.15 0.52
CA TYR A 71 8.42 -1.92 1.49
C TYR A 71 8.86 -1.69 2.94
N THR A 72 10.16 -1.49 3.19
CA THR A 72 10.66 -1.15 4.53
C THR A 72 10.08 0.18 5.04
N ILE A 73 9.98 1.18 4.15
CA ILE A 73 9.34 2.46 4.49
C ILE A 73 7.84 2.28 4.72
N ALA A 74 7.16 1.48 3.89
CA ALA A 74 5.74 1.18 4.08
C ALA A 74 5.45 0.54 5.44
N ASP A 75 6.27 -0.44 5.84
CA ASP A 75 6.15 -1.12 7.13
C ASP A 75 6.41 -0.14 8.30
N ALA A 76 7.33 0.82 8.14
CA ALA A 76 7.54 1.89 9.11
C ALA A 76 6.33 2.84 9.24
N MET A 77 5.68 3.21 8.12
CA MET A 77 4.46 4.03 8.13
C MET A 77 3.30 3.33 8.85
N LEU A 78 3.15 2.02 8.65
CA LEU A 78 2.13 1.22 9.34
C LEU A 78 2.38 1.15 10.84
N ARG A 79 3.63 0.89 11.28
CA ARG A 79 3.98 0.90 12.71
C ARG A 79 3.70 2.25 13.37
N ALA A 80 4.14 3.35 12.74
CA ALA A 80 3.91 4.69 13.27
C ALA A 80 2.41 5.01 13.43
N ARG A 81 1.55 4.46 12.57
CA ARG A 81 0.09 4.58 12.70
C ARG A 81 -0.46 3.78 13.87
N GLN A 82 0.05 2.56 14.10
CA GLN A 82 -0.35 1.72 15.24
C GLN A 82 0.05 2.36 16.58
N GLU A 83 1.29 2.85 16.69
CA GLU A 83 1.77 3.54 17.90
C GLU A 83 0.92 4.77 18.24
N ASN A 84 0.60 5.60 17.24
CA ASN A 84 -0.30 6.76 17.43
C ASN A 84 -1.73 6.39 17.84
N SER A 85 -2.19 5.18 17.52
CA SER A 85 -3.52 4.71 17.92
C SER A 85 -3.52 4.22 19.38
N ASN A 86 -2.41 3.62 19.83
CA ASN A 86 -2.23 3.20 21.21
C ASN A 86 -2.01 4.38 22.17
N ASP A 87 -1.32 5.45 21.75
CA ASP A 87 -1.12 6.65 22.58
C ASP A 87 -2.40 7.48 22.79
N ARG A 88 -3.46 7.21 22.01
CA ARG A 88 -4.75 7.90 22.11
C ARG A 88 -5.85 7.07 22.80
N SER A 89 -5.51 5.88 23.31
CA SER A 89 -6.41 4.98 24.04
C SER A 89 -6.07 4.95 25.53
#